data_AF-A0A1Y1S907-F1
#
_entry.id   AF-A0A1Y1S907-F1
#
_cell.length_a   1.000
_cell.length_b   1.000
_cell.length_c   1.000
_cell.angle_alpha   90.00
_cell.angle_beta   90.00
_cell.angle_gamma   90.00
#
_symmetry.space_group_name_H-M   'P 1'
#
loop_
_entity.id
_entity.type
_entity.pdbx_description
1 polymer ?
#
loop_
_entity_poly.entity_id
_entity_poly.type
_entity_poly.pdbx_seq_one_letter_code
_entity_poly.pdbx_strand_id
1 'polypeptide(L)'
;MDWMSLGLIGLVHGSDGVFLKTKRDLFVYSHDNVAHTGLRSLATPYIIEYSGGRISFRIIGTNRQLVVDESTHILHNCDSRSGMNHQFRLEYKNDGLFQLQMAVNGFYYCVTDINNDLKLMECDDDEGDRQLFRLEATHRLVMQ
;
A
#
# COMPACT_ATOMS: atom_id res chain seq x y z
N MET A 1 13.30 -18.71 0.62
CA MET A 1 12.55 -17.97 1.65
C MET A 1 13.25 -16.64 1.80
N ASP A 2 12.87 -15.65 1.00
CA ASP A 2 13.40 -14.29 1.14
C ASP A 2 12.48 -13.56 2.11
N TRP A 3 12.95 -13.45 3.34
CA TRP A 3 12.24 -12.78 4.41
C TRP A 3 12.40 -11.28 4.23
N MET A 4 11.28 -10.56 4.35
CA MET A 4 11.21 -9.10 4.43
C MET A 4 12.42 -8.57 5.20
N SER A 5 13.14 -7.60 4.62
CA SER A 5 14.30 -6.99 5.27
C SER A 5 13.96 -6.65 6.73
N LEU A 6 14.87 -6.98 7.67
CA LEU A 6 14.66 -6.87 9.12
C LEU A 6 14.15 -5.48 9.58
N GLY A 7 14.38 -4.42 8.79
CA GLY A 7 13.82 -3.08 9.03
C GLY A 7 12.33 -2.96 8.72
N LEU A 8 11.82 -3.68 7.71
CA LEU A 8 10.39 -3.72 7.36
C LEU A 8 9.58 -4.47 8.43
N ILE A 9 10.14 -5.53 9.03
CA ILE A 9 9.47 -6.34 10.06
C ILE A 9 9.16 -5.49 11.32
N GLY A 10 10.05 -4.56 11.69
CA GLY A 10 9.80 -3.63 12.81
C GLY A 10 8.67 -2.64 12.55
N LEU A 11 8.49 -2.20 11.30
CA LEU A 11 7.40 -1.33 10.85
C LEU A 11 6.07 -2.08 10.70
N VAL A 12 6.12 -3.35 10.29
CA VAL A 12 4.95 -4.21 10.03
C VAL A 12 4.32 -4.76 11.32
N HIS A 13 5.00 -4.64 12.47
CA HIS A 13 4.54 -5.16 13.77
C HIS A 13 4.30 -4.06 14.83
N GLY A 14 4.35 -2.78 14.45
CA GLY A 14 4.21 -1.63 15.35
C GLY A 14 2.81 -1.01 15.35
N SER A 15 2.46 -0.34 16.45
CA SER A 15 1.36 0.64 16.48
C SER A 15 1.72 1.94 15.73
N ASP A 16 2.96 2.07 15.30
CA ASP A 16 3.48 3.21 14.55
C ASP A 16 2.98 3.19 13.11
N GLY A 17 2.40 4.32 12.70
CA GLY A 17 1.88 4.48 11.36
C GLY A 17 2.97 4.50 10.29
N VAL A 18 2.61 4.10 9.08
CA VAL A 18 3.41 4.25 7.87
C VAL A 18 2.63 4.98 6.78
N PHE A 19 3.35 5.70 5.94
CA PHE A 19 2.85 6.13 4.66
C PHE A 19 3.28 5.16 3.57
N LEU A 20 2.35 4.80 2.69
CA LEU A 20 2.68 4.14 1.43
C LEU A 20 3.08 5.22 0.42
N LYS A 21 4.25 5.07 -0.18
CA LYS A 21 4.86 6.08 -1.04
C LYS A 21 5.33 5.43 -2.34
N THR A 22 5.18 6.12 -3.47
CA THR A 22 5.65 5.64 -4.77
C THR A 22 7.15 5.89 -4.92
N LYS A 23 7.80 5.24 -5.88
CA LYS A 23 9.20 5.52 -6.23
C LYS A 23 9.46 6.97 -6.65
N ARG A 24 8.43 7.69 -7.13
CA ARG A 24 8.50 9.11 -7.55
C ARG A 24 8.18 10.09 -6.43
N ASP A 25 8.30 9.66 -5.18
CA ASP A 25 8.04 10.45 -3.99
C ASP A 25 6.62 11.00 -3.81
N LEU A 26 5.62 10.39 -4.48
CA LEU A 26 4.20 10.66 -4.24
C LEU A 26 3.67 9.75 -3.14
N PHE A 27 2.75 10.27 -2.33
CA PHE A 27 2.14 9.56 -1.20
C PHE A 27 0.78 9.04 -1.59
N VAL A 28 0.45 7.83 -1.14
CA VAL A 28 -0.90 7.30 -1.27
C VAL A 28 -1.83 8.02 -0.30
N TYR A 29 -2.97 8.47 -0.81
CA TYR A 29 -4.02 9.09 -0.02
C TYR A 29 -5.40 8.65 -0.44
N SER A 30 -6.39 8.82 0.43
CA SER A 30 -7.79 8.58 0.09
C SER A 30 -8.53 9.85 -0.28
N HIS A 31 -9.27 9.82 -1.37
CA HIS A 31 -10.30 10.80 -1.70
C HIS A 31 -11.53 10.06 -2.24
N ASP A 32 -12.73 10.39 -1.78
CA ASP A 32 -13.98 9.69 -2.12
C ASP A 32 -13.89 8.17 -2.04
N ASN A 33 -13.17 7.67 -1.04
CA ASN A 33 -12.87 6.25 -0.80
C ASN A 33 -11.95 5.59 -1.83
N VAL A 34 -11.51 6.28 -2.88
CA VAL A 34 -10.51 5.77 -3.85
C VAL A 34 -9.10 6.08 -3.33
N ALA A 35 -8.13 5.23 -3.66
CA ALA A 35 -6.71 5.44 -3.37
C ALA A 35 -6.04 6.18 -4.54
N HIS A 36 -5.53 7.37 -4.26
CA HIS A 36 -4.82 8.25 -5.18
C HIS A 36 -3.36 8.40 -4.78
N THR A 37 -2.55 9.00 -5.63
CA THR A 37 -1.18 9.42 -5.29
C THR A 37 -1.00 10.92 -5.44
N GLY A 38 -0.35 11.54 -4.45
CA GLY A 38 -0.22 13.00 -4.39
C GLY A 38 0.83 13.48 -3.40
N LEU A 39 0.71 14.73 -2.97
CA LEU A 39 1.66 15.34 -2.04
C LEU A 39 1.51 14.78 -0.62
N ARG A 40 2.59 14.85 0.16
CA ARG A 40 2.64 14.38 1.56
C ARG A 40 1.55 14.98 2.46
N SER A 41 1.13 16.23 2.20
CA SER A 41 0.09 16.91 2.97
C SER A 41 -1.29 16.23 2.88
N LEU A 42 -1.50 15.37 1.88
CA LEU A 42 -2.73 14.58 1.71
C LEU A 42 -2.58 13.14 2.23
N ALA A 43 -1.36 12.71 2.53
CA ALA A 43 -1.02 11.30 2.73
C ALA A 43 -1.91 10.63 3.79
N THR A 44 -2.39 9.44 3.47
CA THR A 44 -3.14 8.62 4.42
C THR A 44 -2.18 7.69 5.16
N PRO A 45 -2.09 7.79 6.49
CA PRO A 45 -1.24 6.90 7.27
C PRO A 45 -1.96 5.57 7.55
N TYR A 46 -1.21 4.49 7.47
CA TYR A 46 -1.67 3.11 7.64
C TYR A 46 -0.97 2.43 8.81
N ILE A 47 -1.68 1.55 9.50
CA ILE A 47 -1.10 0.44 10.25
C ILE A 47 -1.07 -0.75 9.32
N ILE A 48 0.07 -1.44 9.27
CA ILE A 48 0.20 -2.70 8.55
C ILE A 48 -0.01 -3.82 9.54
N GLU A 49 -0.93 -4.73 9.23
CA GLU A 49 -1.20 -5.90 10.05
C GLU A 49 -0.76 -7.15 9.29
N TYR A 50 0.08 -7.98 9.90
CA TYR A 50 0.58 -9.22 9.30
C TYR A 50 -0.10 -10.45 9.88
N SER A 51 -0.66 -11.29 9.03
CA SER A 51 -1.28 -12.56 9.43
C SER A 51 -1.16 -13.59 8.31
N GLY A 52 -0.67 -14.79 8.64
CA GLY A 52 -0.64 -15.92 7.70
C GLY A 52 0.13 -15.66 6.39
N GLY A 53 1.23 -14.90 6.43
CA GLY A 53 2.03 -14.59 5.23
C GLY A 53 1.45 -13.49 4.34
N ARG A 54 0.44 -12.76 4.82
CA ARG A 54 -0.25 -11.69 4.11
C ARG A 54 -0.31 -10.44 4.99
N ILE A 55 -0.49 -9.29 4.37
CA ILE A 55 -0.66 -8.02 5.05
C ILE A 55 -1.99 -7.34 4.70
N SER A 56 -2.52 -6.55 5.62
CA SER A 56 -3.57 -5.56 5.36
C SER A 56 -3.08 -4.16 5.72
N PHE A 57 -3.60 -3.15 5.03
CA PHE A 57 -3.32 -1.74 5.34
C PHE A 57 -4.56 -1.12 5.95
N ARG A 58 -4.57 -0.91 7.27
CA ARG A 58 -5.68 -0.25 7.97
C ARG A 58 -5.37 1.22 8.18
N ILE A 59 -6.32 2.11 7.88
CA ILE A 59 -6.12 3.54 8.09
C ILE A 59 -6.12 3.85 9.60
N ILE A 60 -5.13 4.62 10.04
CA ILE A 60 -4.99 5.03 11.45
C ILE A 60 -6.20 5.83 11.91
N GLY A 61 -6.68 5.52 13.12
CA GLY A 61 -7.82 6.22 13.72
C GLY A 61 -9.18 5.85 13.11
N THR A 62 -9.23 4.84 12.24
CA THR A 62 -10.48 4.37 11.62
C THR A 62 -10.54 2.84 11.59
N ASN A 63 -11.70 2.31 11.22
CA ASN A 63 -11.91 0.88 10.92
C ASN A 63 -11.82 0.59 9.41
N ARG A 64 -11.36 1.56 8.61
CA ARG A 64 -11.26 1.44 7.16
C ARG A 64 -9.91 0.88 6.77
N GLN A 65 -9.87 0.15 5.66
CA GLN A 65 -8.67 -0.50 5.16
C GLN A 65 -8.60 -0.43 3.64
N LEU A 66 -7.40 -0.61 3.11
CA LEU A 66 -7.14 -0.69 1.67
C LEU A 66 -7.70 -2.01 1.12
N VAL A 67 -8.50 -1.91 0.09
CA VAL A 67 -9.31 -2.97 -0.50
C VAL A 67 -9.28 -2.84 -2.01
N VAL A 68 -9.33 -3.96 -2.72
CA VAL A 68 -9.59 -3.96 -4.18
C VAL A 68 -11.09 -3.96 -4.43
N ASP A 69 -11.55 -3.02 -5.25
CA ASP A 69 -12.85 -3.10 -5.90
C ASP A 69 -12.71 -4.01 -7.13
N GLU A 70 -13.31 -5.20 -7.08
CA GLU A 70 -13.23 -6.20 -8.15
C GLU A 70 -13.91 -5.77 -9.45
N SER A 71 -14.80 -4.76 -9.41
CA SER A 71 -15.48 -4.26 -10.61
C SER A 71 -14.66 -3.26 -11.40
N THR A 72 -13.83 -2.49 -10.70
CA THR A 72 -13.02 -1.42 -11.30
C THR A 72 -11.54 -1.74 -11.30
N HIS A 73 -11.11 -2.75 -10.55
CA HIS A 73 -9.72 -3.09 -10.25
C HIS A 73 -8.92 -1.97 -9.57
N ILE A 74 -9.62 -0.97 -9.03
CA ILE A 74 -9.03 0.17 -8.32
C ILE A 74 -8.95 -0.13 -6.83
N LEU A 75 -7.91 0.39 -6.17
CA LEU A 75 -7.82 0.35 -4.72
C LEU A 75 -8.71 1.41 -4.07
N HIS A 76 -9.45 0.97 -3.07
CA HIS A 76 -10.32 1.79 -2.24
C HIS A 76 -9.91 1.68 -0.79
N ASN A 77 -10.20 2.72 -0.02
CA ASN A 77 -10.21 2.66 1.43
C ASN A 77 -11.65 2.55 1.90
N CYS A 78 -12.07 1.44 2.49
CA CYS A 78 -13.45 1.26 2.94
C CYS A 78 -13.54 0.47 4.24
N ASP A 79 -14.70 0.53 4.91
CA ASP A 79 -14.98 -0.36 6.03
C ASP A 79 -14.92 -1.80 5.50
N SER A 80 -14.25 -2.69 6.23
CA SER A 80 -14.13 -4.10 5.87
C SER A 80 -15.52 -4.70 5.65
N ARG A 81 -15.91 -4.95 4.39
CA ARG A 81 -17.15 -5.67 4.03
C ARG A 81 -16.79 -7.09 3.60
N SER A 82 -17.67 -8.03 3.90
CA SER A 82 -17.57 -9.41 3.39
C SER A 82 -17.48 -9.39 1.86
N GLY A 83 -16.54 -10.15 1.28
CA GLY A 83 -16.31 -10.24 -0.17
C GLY A 83 -15.30 -9.24 -0.75
N MET A 84 -14.77 -8.30 0.05
CA MET A 84 -13.74 -7.36 -0.40
C MET A 84 -12.32 -7.84 -0.05
N ASN A 85 -11.49 -7.98 -1.08
CA ASN A 85 -10.10 -8.44 -0.93
C ASN A 85 -9.20 -7.32 -0.40
N HIS A 86 -8.67 -7.52 0.81
CA HIS A 86 -7.85 -6.54 1.56
C HIS A 86 -6.50 -7.12 2.00
N GLN A 87 -6.15 -8.30 1.48
CA GLN A 87 -4.94 -9.00 1.85
C GLN A 87 -3.94 -8.95 0.70
N PHE A 88 -2.74 -8.46 1.00
CA PHE A 88 -1.69 -8.26 0.03
C PHE A 88 -0.43 -9.04 0.43
N ARG A 89 0.49 -9.14 -0.52
CA ARG A 89 1.89 -9.49 -0.31
C ARG A 89 2.75 -8.31 -0.73
N LEU A 90 3.82 -8.08 0.03
CA LEU A 90 4.88 -7.16 -0.36
C LEU A 90 6.00 -7.98 -0.98
N GLU A 91 6.23 -7.77 -2.27
CA GLU A 91 7.36 -8.40 -2.95
C GLU A 91 8.53 -7.43 -2.99
N TYR A 92 9.52 -7.69 -2.13
CA TYR A 92 10.74 -6.88 -2.09
C TYR A 92 11.50 -6.95 -3.41
N LYS A 93 11.98 -5.80 -3.90
CA LYS A 93 12.82 -5.73 -5.09
C LYS A 93 14.25 -5.35 -4.74
N ASN A 94 14.49 -4.08 -4.44
CA ASN A 94 15.80 -3.55 -4.04
C ASN A 94 15.63 -2.20 -3.34
N ASP A 95 16.65 -1.75 -2.61
CA ASP A 95 16.73 -0.39 -2.03
C ASP A 95 15.51 0.04 -1.19
N GLY A 96 14.83 -0.90 -0.53
CA GLY A 96 13.61 -0.62 0.24
C GLY A 96 12.34 -0.45 -0.61
N LEU A 97 12.42 -0.73 -1.92
CA LEU A 97 11.29 -0.77 -2.83
C LEU A 97 10.65 -2.16 -2.84
N PHE A 98 9.32 -2.18 -2.97
CA PHE A 98 8.53 -3.38 -3.14
C PHE A 98 7.42 -3.17 -4.17
N GLN A 99 6.91 -4.28 -4.71
CA GLN A 99 5.64 -4.33 -5.42
C GLN A 99 4.52 -4.76 -4.47
N LEU A 100 3.33 -4.21 -4.68
CA LEU A 100 2.12 -4.58 -3.96
C LEU A 100 1.33 -5.61 -4.79
N GLN A 101 1.23 -6.84 -4.30
CA GLN A 101 0.52 -7.93 -4.97
C GLN A 101 -0.73 -8.33 -4.17
N MET A 102 -1.86 -8.52 -4.83
CA MET A 102 -3.07 -9.05 -4.21
C MET A 102 -2.92 -10.54 -3.89
N ALA A 103 -3.18 -10.93 -2.65
CA ALA A 103 -2.85 -12.27 -2.15
C ALA A 103 -3.73 -13.39 -2.71
N VAL A 104 -4.93 -13.07 -3.23
CA VAL A 104 -5.89 -14.06 -3.73
C VAL A 104 -5.68 -14.42 -5.20
N ASN A 105 -5.33 -13.45 -6.05
CA ASN A 105 -5.26 -13.62 -7.51
C ASN A 105 -3.83 -13.42 -8.07
N GLY A 106 -2.92 -12.84 -7.29
CA GLY A 106 -1.53 -12.62 -7.70
C GLY A 106 -1.31 -11.38 -8.57
N PHE A 107 -2.32 -10.57 -8.83
CA PHE A 107 -2.14 -9.35 -9.63
C PHE A 107 -1.41 -8.26 -8.83
N TYR A 108 -0.64 -7.45 -9.56
CA TYR A 108 0.10 -6.33 -9.01
C TYR A 108 -0.68 -5.02 -9.16
N TYR A 109 -0.32 -4.02 -8.35
CA TYR A 109 -0.92 -2.70 -8.39
C TYR A 109 0.11 -1.65 -8.71
N CYS A 110 -0.26 -0.67 -9.52
CA CYS A 110 0.59 0.44 -9.89
C CYS A 110 -0.18 1.75 -9.97
N VAL A 111 0.57 2.84 -10.08
CA VAL A 111 0.05 4.17 -10.31
C VAL A 111 -0.36 4.32 -11.77
N THR A 112 -1.63 4.63 -12.01
CA THR A 112 -2.20 4.84 -13.35
C THR A 112 -2.88 6.20 -13.42
N ASP A 113 -2.61 6.92 -14.51
CA ASP A 113 -3.28 8.19 -14.82
C ASP A 113 -4.62 7.89 -15.49
N ILE A 114 -5.71 8.29 -14.83
CA ILE A 114 -7.07 8.19 -15.37
C ILE A 114 -7.65 9.60 -15.39
N ASN A 115 -7.66 10.25 -16.55
CA ASN A 115 -8.18 11.60 -16.76
C ASN A 115 -7.47 12.69 -15.93
N ASN A 116 -6.14 12.65 -15.85
CA ASN A 116 -5.29 13.53 -15.03
C ASN A 116 -5.45 13.31 -13.52
N ASP A 117 -5.83 12.10 -13.12
CA ASP A 117 -5.98 11.69 -11.74
C ASP A 117 -5.21 10.38 -11.51
N LEU A 118 -4.19 10.43 -10.65
CA LEU A 118 -3.26 9.33 -10.41
C LEU A 118 -3.82 8.39 -9.35
N LYS A 119 -4.28 7.22 -9.77
CA LYS A 119 -4.92 6.20 -8.90
C LYS A 119 -4.06 4.95 -8.77
N LEU A 120 -4.30 4.17 -7.73
CA LEU A 120 -3.74 2.81 -7.66
C LEU A 120 -4.73 1.82 -8.28
N MET A 121 -4.29 1.13 -9.32
CA MET A 121 -5.08 0.16 -10.06
C MET A 121 -4.26 -1.10 -10.31
N GLU A 122 -4.94 -2.23 -10.48
CA GLU A 122 -4.35 -3.46 -10.98
C GLU A 122 -3.62 -3.21 -12.30
N CYS A 123 -2.50 -3.89 -12.51
CA CYS A 123 -1.76 -3.84 -13.75
C CYS A 123 -0.89 -5.07 -13.99
N ASP A 124 -0.34 -5.14 -15.20
CA ASP A 124 0.51 -6.23 -15.67
C ASP A 124 1.83 -6.31 -14.90
N ASP A 125 2.52 -7.45 -15.02
CA ASP A 125 3.67 -7.83 -14.18
C ASP A 125 4.90 -6.90 -14.30
N ASP A 126 4.99 -6.04 -15.33
CA ASP A 126 6.12 -5.12 -15.52
C ASP A 126 5.73 -3.70 -15.95
N GLU A 127 5.39 -2.88 -14.95
CA GLU A 127 5.06 -1.47 -15.13
C GLU A 127 6.18 -0.51 -14.69
N GLY A 128 7.42 -1.01 -14.62
CA GLY A 128 8.60 -0.25 -14.23
C GLY A 128 8.41 0.50 -12.90
N ASP A 129 8.65 1.80 -12.91
CA ASP A 129 8.57 2.63 -11.69
C ASP A 129 7.15 2.77 -11.12
N ARG A 130 6.11 2.54 -11.91
CA ARG A 130 4.71 2.76 -11.49
C ARG A 130 4.25 1.72 -10.47
N GLN A 131 4.86 0.55 -10.46
CA GLN A 131 4.56 -0.56 -9.55
C GLN A 131 5.51 -0.63 -8.33
N LEU A 132 6.39 0.36 -8.16
CA LEU A 132 7.38 0.35 -7.09
C LEU A 132 7.02 1.33 -5.97
N PHE A 133 6.95 0.79 -4.75
CA PHE A 133 6.54 1.51 -3.56
C PHE A 133 7.56 1.39 -2.43
N ARG A 134 7.52 2.33 -1.48
CA ARG A 134 8.25 2.34 -0.21
C ARG A 134 7.27 2.55 0.93
N LEU A 135 7.66 2.08 2.12
CA LEU A 135 7.01 2.46 3.38
C LEU A 135 7.84 3.55 4.05
N GLU A 136 7.21 4.66 4.38
CA GLU A 136 7.82 5.76 5.15
C GLU A 136 7.19 5.79 6.54
N ALA A 137 7.98 5.68 7.60
CA ALA A 137 7.47 5.79 8.97
C ALA A 137 6.85 7.18 9.22
N THR A 138 5.69 7.22 9.88
CA THR A 138 5.01 8.48 10.25
C THR A 138 5.82 9.29 11.28
N HIS A 139 6.58 8.61 12.12
CA HIS A 139 7.60 9.20 12.99
C HIS A 139 8.98 8.86 12.47
N ARG A 140 9.90 9.82 12.51
CA ARG A 140 11.32 9.50 12.32
C ARG A 140 11.76 8.63 13.50
N LEU A 141 12.15 7.38 13.22
CA LEU A 141 12.99 6.64 14.14
C LEU A 141 14.27 7.47 14.33
N VAL A 142 14.37 8.15 15.46
CA VAL A 142 15.65 8.69 15.92
C VAL A 142 16.44 7.47 16.37
N MET A 143 17.27 6.91 15.47
CA MET A 143 18.31 5.98 15.92
C MET A 143 19.26 6.77 16.82
N GLN A 144 19.23 6.48 18.12
CA GLN A 144 20.31 6.83 19.04
C GLN A 144 21.48 5.87 18.83
#